data_AF-A0A3N5Q7R4-F1
#
_entry.id   AF-A0A3N5Q7R4-F1
#
_cell.length_a   1.000
_cell.length_b   1.000
_cell.length_c   1.000
_cell.angle_alpha   90.00
_cell.angle_beta   90.00
_cell.angle_gamma   90.00
#
_symmetry.space_group_name_H-M   'P 1'
#
loop_
_entity.id
_entity.type
_entity.pdbx_description
1 polymer ?
#
loop_
_entity_poly.entity_id
_entity_poly.type
_entity_poly.pdbx_seq_one_letter_code
_entity_poly.pdbx_strand_id
1 'polypeptide(L)'
;NKKPSADLHSVWQLLEHIRISQEDIIQYTLDPDWKSPVWPDGYWPTTDDKISDEEWNLSIKNINNDLHNLIKLINNHSIDLCSVIPHTKNHTYLREILILIDHNSYHIAQIVQTRKEIGDWRSD
;
A
#
# COMPACT_ATOMS: atom_id res chain seq x y z
N ASN A 1 -14.85 -3.74 -9.56
CA ASN A 1 -13.76 -3.40 -10.51
C ASN A 1 -14.14 -2.32 -11.55
N LYS A 2 -15.09 -1.41 -11.29
CA LYS A 2 -15.47 -0.38 -12.28
C LYS A 2 -14.38 0.70 -12.38
N LYS A 3 -13.90 0.97 -13.59
CA LYS A 3 -12.97 2.07 -13.90
C LYS A 3 -13.75 3.33 -14.32
N PRO A 4 -13.27 4.54 -13.99
CA PRO A 4 -13.90 5.77 -14.43
C PRO A 4 -13.60 6.09 -15.91
N SER A 5 -12.43 5.69 -16.41
CA SER A 5 -12.04 5.72 -17.82
C SER A 5 -11.03 4.60 -18.11
N ALA A 6 -10.69 4.37 -19.38
CA ALA A 6 -9.77 3.28 -19.77
C ALA A 6 -8.36 3.44 -19.18
N ASP A 7 -7.89 4.68 -19.01
CA ASP A 7 -6.54 5.01 -18.56
C ASP A 7 -6.44 5.18 -17.02
N LEU A 8 -7.55 5.02 -16.31
CA LEU A 8 -7.62 5.20 -14.86
C LEU A 8 -7.88 3.88 -14.15
N HIS A 9 -7.37 3.80 -12.92
CA HIS A 9 -7.50 2.62 -12.09
C HIS A 9 -8.88 2.53 -11.43
N SER A 10 -9.39 1.31 -11.27
CA SER A 10 -10.57 1.05 -10.45
C SER A 10 -10.23 1.17 -8.96
N VAL A 11 -11.25 1.28 -8.11
CA VAL A 11 -11.06 1.24 -6.65
C VAL A 11 -10.33 -0.04 -6.20
N TRP A 12 -10.60 -1.18 -6.85
CA TRP A 12 -9.93 -2.44 -6.55
C TRP A 12 -8.44 -2.38 -6.88
N GLN A 13 -8.10 -1.86 -8.07
CA GLN A 13 -6.72 -1.74 -8.49
C GLN A 13 -5.92 -0.80 -7.58
N LEU A 14 -6.53 0.30 -7.15
CA LEU A 14 -5.93 1.22 -6.17
C LEU A 14 -5.76 0.58 -4.80
N LEU A 15 -6.74 -0.20 -4.34
CA LEU A 15 -6.67 -0.93 -3.07
C LEU A 15 -5.52 -1.95 -3.08
N GLU A 16 -5.41 -2.75 -4.14
CA GLU A 16 -4.32 -3.72 -4.27
C GLU A 16 -2.96 -3.05 -4.45
N HIS A 17 -2.91 -1.92 -5.17
CA HIS A 17 -1.70 -1.13 -5.25
C HIS A 17 -1.21 -0.65 -3.87
N ILE A 18 -2.12 -0.17 -3.02
CA ILE A 18 -1.83 0.16 -1.62
C ILE A 18 -1.34 -1.09 -0.89
N ARG A 19 -2.06 -2.21 -0.98
CA ARG A 19 -1.70 -3.45 -0.27
C ARG A 19 -0.28 -3.92 -0.63
N ILE A 20 0.02 -4.03 -1.92
CA ILE A 20 1.31 -4.54 -2.42
C ILE A 20 2.44 -3.60 -2.07
N SER A 21 2.24 -2.29 -2.28
CA SER A 21 3.28 -1.28 -1.98
C SER A 21 3.55 -1.20 -0.48
N GLN A 22 2.51 -1.28 0.34
CA GLN A 22 2.64 -1.27 1.79
C GLN A 22 3.38 -2.52 2.31
N GLU A 23 3.02 -3.71 1.82
CA GLU A 23 3.72 -4.96 2.11
C GLU A 23 5.20 -4.84 1.74
N ASP A 24 5.50 -4.39 0.51
CA ASP A 24 6.86 -4.25 0.05
C ASP A 24 7.70 -3.27 0.88
N ILE A 25 7.16 -2.07 1.19
CA ILE A 25 7.88 -1.08 2.02
C ILE A 25 8.18 -1.66 3.42
N ILE A 26 7.21 -2.35 4.03
CA ILE A 26 7.39 -2.92 5.38
C ILE A 26 8.37 -4.09 5.35
N GLN A 27 8.23 -5.01 4.39
CA GLN A 27 9.14 -6.16 4.29
C GLN A 27 10.55 -5.71 3.92
N TYR A 28 10.73 -4.77 2.98
CA TYR A 28 12.02 -4.15 2.70
C TYR A 28 12.66 -3.55 3.96
N THR A 29 11.85 -2.95 4.83
CA THR A 29 12.32 -2.34 6.09
C THR A 29 12.73 -3.37 7.14
N LEU A 30 12.03 -4.51 7.23
CA LEU A 30 12.14 -5.46 8.33
C LEU A 30 12.92 -6.74 8.00
N ASP A 31 12.87 -7.18 6.76
CA ASP A 31 13.40 -8.45 6.30
C ASP A 31 14.58 -8.24 5.31
N PRO A 32 15.82 -8.57 5.71
CA PRO A 32 16.99 -8.43 4.84
C PRO A 32 16.97 -9.36 3.62
N ASP A 33 16.15 -10.41 3.65
CA ASP A 33 16.04 -11.39 2.56
C ASP A 33 14.85 -11.08 1.61
N TRP A 34 14.05 -10.05 1.93
CA TRP A 34 12.91 -9.66 1.10
C TRP A 34 13.35 -9.21 -0.29
N LYS A 35 12.58 -9.63 -1.30
CA LYS A 35 12.79 -9.25 -2.69
C LYS A 35 11.55 -8.52 -3.17
N SER A 36 11.72 -7.23 -3.42
CA SER A 36 10.63 -6.39 -3.90
C SER A 36 10.04 -6.91 -5.23
N PRO A 37 8.73 -6.71 -5.46
CA PRO A 37 8.11 -6.99 -6.74
C PRO A 37 8.82 -6.30 -7.90
N VAL A 38 8.71 -6.87 -9.10
CA VAL A 38 9.31 -6.27 -10.30
C VAL A 38 8.58 -4.96 -10.62
N TRP A 39 9.31 -3.85 -10.65
CA TRP A 39 8.74 -2.56 -11.01
C TRP A 39 8.54 -2.42 -12.54
N PRO A 40 7.42 -1.82 -13.01
CA PRO A 40 6.23 -1.42 -12.26
C PRO A 40 5.18 -2.54 -12.14
N ASP A 41 5.29 -3.58 -12.96
CA ASP A 41 4.22 -4.56 -13.19
C ASP A 41 3.77 -5.31 -11.93
N GLY A 42 4.69 -5.60 -11.01
CA GLY A 42 4.44 -6.32 -9.77
C GLY A 42 3.64 -5.54 -8.73
N TYR A 43 3.38 -4.24 -8.93
CA TYR A 43 2.66 -3.38 -7.99
C TYR A 43 1.20 -3.15 -8.38
N TRP A 44 0.71 -3.84 -9.40
CA TRP A 44 -0.66 -3.72 -9.88
C TRP A 44 -1.27 -5.10 -10.09
N PRO A 45 -2.56 -5.31 -9.79
CA PRO A 45 -3.21 -6.57 -10.10
C PRO A 45 -3.33 -6.74 -11.62
N THR A 46 -3.07 -7.96 -12.10
CA THR A 46 -3.00 -8.27 -13.53
C THR A 46 -4.37 -8.50 -14.19
N THR A 47 -5.43 -8.65 -13.41
CA THR A 47 -6.75 -9.03 -13.92
C THR A 47 -7.81 -7.94 -13.73
N ASP A 48 -8.63 -7.75 -14.77
CA ASP A 48 -9.84 -6.92 -14.74
C ASP A 48 -11.07 -7.73 -14.27
N ASP A 49 -10.85 -8.90 -13.65
CA ASP A 49 -11.91 -9.84 -13.30
C ASP A 49 -12.84 -9.33 -12.20
N LYS A 50 -13.97 -10.05 -12.04
CA LYS A 50 -14.86 -9.87 -10.91
C LYS A 50 -14.15 -10.34 -9.64
N ILE A 51 -13.99 -9.41 -8.70
CA ILE A 51 -13.42 -9.68 -7.37
C ILE A 51 -14.54 -10.16 -6.46
N SER A 52 -14.28 -11.22 -5.73
CA SER A 52 -15.17 -11.73 -4.68
C SER A 52 -15.08 -10.89 -3.40
N ASP A 53 -16.11 -10.94 -2.57
CA ASP A 53 -16.09 -10.27 -1.27
C ASP A 53 -14.99 -10.85 -0.37
N GLU A 54 -14.66 -12.13 -0.51
CA GLU A 54 -13.55 -12.78 0.19
C GLU A 54 -12.19 -12.19 -0.19
N GLU A 55 -11.90 -12.00 -1.47
CA GLU A 55 -10.65 -11.38 -1.95
C GLU A 55 -10.54 -9.92 -1.50
N TRP A 56 -11.65 -9.19 -1.55
CA TRP A 56 -11.71 -7.83 -1.03
C TRP A 56 -11.36 -7.76 0.46
N ASN A 57 -12.03 -8.58 1.27
CA ASN A 57 -11.83 -8.61 2.71
C ASN A 57 -10.43 -9.10 3.10
N LEU A 58 -9.87 -10.05 2.35
CA LEU A 58 -8.49 -10.49 2.55
C LEU A 58 -7.50 -9.35 2.33
N SER A 59 -7.70 -8.54 1.29
CA SER A 59 -6.84 -7.42 0.96
C SER A 59 -6.84 -6.36 2.06
N ILE A 60 -8.03 -6.01 2.55
CA ILE A 60 -8.21 -5.10 3.70
C ILE A 60 -7.56 -5.67 4.96
N LYS A 61 -7.73 -6.97 5.22
CA LYS A 61 -7.10 -7.62 6.38
C LYS A 61 -5.57 -7.53 6.30
N ASN A 62 -4.98 -7.76 5.13
CA ASN A 62 -3.53 -7.69 4.94
C ASN A 62 -3.01 -6.26 5.15
N ILE A 63 -3.68 -5.25 4.58
CA ILE A 63 -3.34 -3.84 4.84
C ILE A 63 -3.35 -3.54 6.35
N ASN A 64 -4.35 -4.00 7.09
CA ASN A 64 -4.42 -3.76 8.53
C ASN A 64 -3.32 -4.49 9.31
N ASN A 65 -2.98 -5.73 8.93
CA ASN A 65 -1.91 -6.49 9.58
C ASN A 65 -0.55 -5.80 9.40
N ASP A 66 -0.27 -5.36 8.18
CA ASP A 66 0.97 -4.65 7.85
C ASP A 66 1.03 -3.30 8.57
N LEU A 67 -0.08 -2.55 8.63
CA LEU A 67 -0.15 -1.32 9.42
C LEU A 67 0.16 -1.58 10.91
N HIS A 68 -0.33 -2.68 11.48
CA HIS A 68 0.02 -3.05 12.85
C HIS A 68 1.52 -3.36 13.02
N ASN A 69 2.18 -3.95 12.02
CA ASN A 69 3.61 -4.18 12.04
C ASN A 69 4.39 -2.86 12.01
N LEU A 70 3.98 -1.90 11.19
CA LEU A 70 4.54 -0.55 11.17
C LEU A 70 4.36 0.16 12.52
N ILE A 71 3.18 0.08 13.12
CA ILE A 71 2.90 0.67 14.44
C ILE A 71 3.80 0.04 15.51
N LYS A 72 4.02 -1.28 15.48
CA LYS A 72 4.95 -1.95 16.39
C LYS A 72 6.39 -1.47 16.19
N LEU A 73 6.83 -1.30 14.95
CA LEU A 73 8.15 -0.75 14.62
C LEU A 73 8.31 0.67 15.21
N ILE A 74 7.35 1.55 14.98
CA ILE A 74 7.37 2.94 15.45
C ILE A 74 7.40 3.02 16.99
N ASN A 75 6.67 2.13 17.68
CA ASN A 75 6.63 2.10 19.14
C ASN A 75 7.81 1.33 19.78
N ASN A 76 8.72 0.78 18.98
CA ASN A 76 9.89 0.08 19.51
C ASN A 76 11.01 1.07 19.86
N HIS A 77 11.13 1.41 21.14
CA HIS A 77 12.13 2.37 21.64
C HIS A 77 13.59 1.88 21.51
N SER A 78 13.84 0.62 21.14
CA SER A 78 15.19 0.15 20.84
C SER A 78 15.68 0.53 19.43
N ILE A 79 14.78 1.04 18.58
CA ILE A 79 15.08 1.45 17.21
C ILE A 79 15.07 2.98 17.15
N ASP A 80 16.22 3.56 16.79
CA ASP A 80 16.27 4.96 16.39
C ASP A 80 15.68 5.10 14.99
N LEU A 81 14.52 5.73 14.87
CA LEU A 81 13.86 5.90 13.57
C LEU A 81 14.71 6.71 12.57
N CYS A 82 15.62 7.55 13.05
CA CYS A 82 16.53 8.32 12.20
C CYS A 82 17.76 7.53 11.75
N SER A 83 18.00 6.34 12.33
CA SER A 83 19.13 5.49 11.95
C SER A 83 18.90 4.78 10.62
N VAL A 84 20.00 4.45 9.94
CA VAL A 84 19.99 3.69 8.69
C VAL A 84 19.62 2.23 8.98
N ILE A 85 18.72 1.68 8.18
CA ILE A 85 18.32 0.27 8.23
C ILE A 85 19.55 -0.59 7.88
N PRO A 86 19.97 -1.54 8.74
CA PRO A 86 21.28 -2.20 8.63
C PRO A 86 21.59 -2.87 7.28
N HIS A 87 20.57 -3.42 6.61
CA HIS A 87 20.71 -4.16 5.34
C HIS A 87 20.46 -3.30 4.09
N THR A 88 20.26 -1.99 4.25
CA THR A 88 20.01 -1.07 3.13
C THR A 88 21.22 -0.19 2.83
N LYS A 89 21.27 0.41 1.64
CA LYS A 89 22.41 1.24 1.25
C LYS A 89 22.52 2.55 2.04
N ASN A 90 21.39 3.21 2.35
CA ASN A 90 21.33 4.51 3.05
C ASN A 90 19.88 4.89 3.47
N HIS A 91 18.95 3.94 3.57
CA HIS A 91 17.56 4.27 3.90
C HIS A 91 17.37 4.23 5.41
N THR A 92 16.73 5.25 5.97
CA THR A 92 16.37 5.28 7.39
C THR A 92 14.99 4.71 7.61
N TYR A 93 14.71 4.21 8.82
CA TYR A 93 13.36 3.75 9.18
C TYR A 93 12.33 4.87 8.98
N LEU A 94 12.65 6.10 9.39
CA LEU A 94 11.78 7.26 9.23
C LEU A 94 11.48 7.56 7.76
N ARG A 95 12.46 7.39 6.86
CA ARG A 95 12.24 7.55 5.42
C ARG A 95 11.17 6.58 4.91
N GLU A 96 11.30 5.29 5.21
CA GLU A 96 10.35 4.27 4.75
C GLU A 96 8.95 4.49 5.35
N ILE A 97 8.87 4.86 6.63
CA ILE A 97 7.60 5.25 7.29
C ILE A 97 6.93 6.42 6.55
N LEU A 98 7.69 7.48 6.24
CA LEU A 98 7.14 8.66 5.57
C LEU A 98 6.69 8.35 4.13
N ILE A 99 7.42 7.49 3.41
CA ILE A 99 7.03 7.05 2.06
C ILE A 99 5.71 6.30 2.10
N LEU A 100 5.54 5.38 3.05
CA LEU A 100 4.29 4.62 3.20
C LEU A 100 3.12 5.57 3.51
N ILE A 101 3.31 6.53 4.42
CA ILE A 101 2.28 7.51 4.78
C ILE A 101 1.88 8.36 3.56
N ASP A 102 2.85 8.90 2.83
CA ASP A 102 2.60 9.76 1.66
C ASP A 102 1.92 8.98 0.53
N HIS A 103 2.45 7.80 0.20
CA HIS A 103 1.92 6.89 -0.82
C HIS A 103 0.47 6.50 -0.51
N ASN A 104 0.20 6.02 0.71
CA ASN A 104 -1.15 5.63 1.10
C ASN A 104 -2.11 6.83 1.07
N SER A 105 -1.68 8.00 1.56
CA SER A 105 -2.52 9.21 1.56
C SER A 105 -2.91 9.62 0.13
N TYR A 106 -1.95 9.56 -0.79
CA TYR A 106 -2.16 9.86 -2.20
C TYR A 106 -3.17 8.89 -2.85
N HIS A 107 -2.97 7.58 -2.68
CA HIS A 107 -3.84 6.59 -3.31
C HIS A 107 -5.22 6.49 -2.66
N ILE A 108 -5.35 6.78 -1.36
CA ILE A 108 -6.66 6.94 -0.70
C ILE A 108 -7.43 8.12 -1.33
N ALA A 109 -6.77 9.25 -1.59
CA ALA A 109 -7.39 10.37 -2.28
C ALA A 109 -7.83 9.99 -3.71
N GLN A 110 -7.03 9.20 -4.43
CA GLN A 110 -7.42 8.66 -5.74
C GLN A 110 -8.64 7.72 -5.65
N ILE A 111 -8.78 6.93 -4.59
CA ILE A 111 -9.97 6.10 -4.36
C ILE A 111 -11.21 6.99 -4.20
N VAL A 112 -11.12 8.05 -3.39
CA VAL A 112 -12.22 9.01 -3.22
C VAL A 112 -12.60 9.64 -4.57
N GLN A 113 -11.62 10.08 -5.36
CA GLN A 113 -11.86 10.66 -6.68
C GLN A 113 -12.51 9.65 -7.63
N THR A 114 -12.01 8.42 -7.67
CA THR A 114 -12.56 7.34 -8.49
C THR A 114 -14.02 7.06 -8.12
N ARG A 115 -14.34 7.00 -6.82
CA ARG A 115 -15.71 6.82 -6.34
C ARG A 115 -16.64 7.96 -6.78
N LYS A 116 -16.16 9.21 -6.76
CA LYS A 116 -16.93 10.37 -7.26
C LYS A 116 -17.21 10.23 -8.76
N GLU A 117 -16.20 9.91 -9.55
CA GLU A 117 -16.31 9.78 -11.02
C GLU A 117 -17.26 8.67 -11.46
N ILE A 118 -17.30 7.54 -10.72
CA ILE A 118 -18.20 6.43 -11.06
C ILE A 118 -19.62 6.56 -10.49
N GLY A 119 -19.91 7.62 -9.74
CA GLY A 119 -21.19 7.87 -9.08
C GLY A 119 -21.44 7.06 -7.81
N ASP A 120 -20.39 6.55 -7.16
CA ASP A 120 -20.44 5.72 -5.94
C ASP A 120 -19.90 6.45 -4.70
N TRP A 121 -19.88 7.79 -4.76
CA TRP A 121 -19.57 8.64 -3.61
C TRP A 121 -20.85 9.23 -3.05
N ARG A 122 -21.13 9.00 -1.76
CA ARG A 122 -22.19 9.71 -1.06
C ARG A 122 -21.68 11.13 -0.81
N SER A 123 -22.24 12.10 -1.52
CA SER A 123 -22.22 13.49 -1.08
C SER A 123 -23.27 13.62 0.02
N ASP A 124 -22.86 14.06 1.20
CA ASP A 124 -23.79 14.61 2.18
C ASP A 124 -24.51 15.83 1.60
#